data_AF-A0A0X8X282-F1
#
_entry.id   AF-A0A0X8X282-F1
#
_cell.length_a   1.000
_cell.length_b   1.000
_cell.length_c   1.000
_cell.angle_alpha   90.00
_cell.angle_beta   90.00
_cell.angle_gamma   90.00
#
_symmetry.space_group_name_H-M   'P 1'
#
loop_
_entity.id
_entity.type
_entity.pdbx_description
1 polymer ?
#
loop_
_entity_poly.entity_id
_entity_poly.type
_entity_poly.pdbx_seq_one_letter_code
_entity_poly.pdbx_strand_id
1 'polypeptide(L)'
;MNIEIINRKLKLEISGFSGVAANKNYAGTAFALMDKMWPVIKLKGLKHKGLNIWVYEANEKVFAGVELEDPVTSDTGLEQKTVLLAKYAYYKHIGPYSRLKQKGDNMHNELRKMGLKPVLPYIEIYGHWTSDETKLETELIMAVD
;
A
#
# COMPACT_ATOMS: atom_id res chain seq x y z
N MET A 1 -10.63 0.34 17.71
CA MET A 1 -9.85 -0.20 16.58
C MET A 1 -8.71 -1.00 17.17
N ASN A 2 -8.47 -2.25 16.75
CA ASN A 2 -7.39 -3.05 17.32
C ASN A 2 -6.10 -2.80 16.52
N ILE A 3 -5.31 -1.81 16.94
CA ILE A 3 -4.05 -1.43 16.29
C ILE A 3 -2.90 -2.16 17.00
N GLU A 4 -2.05 -2.83 16.23
CA GLU A 4 -0.82 -3.44 16.72
C GLU A 4 0.37 -2.50 16.47
N ILE A 5 1.21 -2.26 17.48
CA ILE A 5 2.47 -1.52 17.33
C ILE A 5 3.61 -2.52 17.20
N ILE A 6 4.25 -2.53 16.04
CA ILE A 6 5.24 -3.52 15.67
C ILE A 6 6.63 -2.86 15.64
N ASN A 7 7.58 -3.43 16.41
CA ASN A 7 8.96 -2.95 16.54
C ASN A 7 9.99 -3.86 15.81
N ARG A 8 9.53 -4.64 14.83
CA ARG A 8 10.41 -5.41 13.93
C ARG A 8 10.53 -4.69 12.60
N LYS A 9 11.68 -4.85 11.93
CA LYS A 9 11.91 -4.30 10.60
C LYS A 9 10.93 -4.93 9.60
N LEU A 10 10.18 -4.09 8.90
CA LEU A 10 9.44 -4.45 7.69
C LEU A 10 10.26 -3.98 6.47
N LYS A 11 10.46 -4.88 5.51
CA LYS A 11 11.02 -4.59 4.19
C LYS A 11 10.00 -5.03 3.15
N LEU A 12 9.59 -4.11 2.29
CA LEU A 12 8.80 -4.41 1.10
C LEU A 12 9.63 -4.09 -0.15
N GLU A 13 9.64 -5.01 -1.09
CA GLU A 13 10.28 -4.84 -2.41
C GLU A 13 9.19 -4.89 -3.47
N ILE A 14 8.84 -3.72 -3.99
CA ILE A 14 7.63 -3.51 -4.78
C ILE A 14 8.02 -3.05 -6.18
N SER A 15 7.45 -3.71 -7.19
CA SER A 15 7.55 -3.34 -8.59
C SER A 15 6.26 -2.68 -9.07
N GLY A 16 6.33 -1.52 -9.71
CA GLY A 16 5.14 -0.78 -10.10
C GLY A 16 5.44 0.56 -10.78
N PHE A 17 4.59 1.55 -10.51
CA PHE A 17 4.76 2.91 -11.02
C PHE A 17 4.46 3.95 -9.94
N SER A 18 5.12 5.11 -10.05
CA SER A 18 4.78 6.28 -9.25
C SER A 18 4.00 7.34 -10.02
N GLY A 19 3.23 8.12 -9.26
CA GLY A 19 2.50 9.28 -9.75
C GLY A 19 2.31 10.32 -8.65
N VAL A 20 1.79 11.48 -9.01
CA VAL A 20 1.44 12.55 -8.07
C VAL A 20 -0.07 12.71 -8.05
N ALA A 21 -0.68 12.66 -6.87
CA ALA A 21 -2.11 12.78 -6.67
C ALA A 21 -2.59 14.23 -6.84
N ALA A 22 -2.81 14.64 -8.09
CA ALA A 22 -3.38 15.95 -8.40
C ALA A 22 -4.72 16.14 -7.69
N ASN A 23 -4.93 17.33 -7.10
CA ASN A 23 -6.13 17.66 -6.33
C ASN A 23 -6.45 16.67 -5.20
N LYS A 24 -5.43 15.99 -4.65
CA LYS A 24 -5.56 14.96 -3.61
C LYS A 24 -6.43 13.76 -4.03
N ASN A 25 -6.54 13.51 -5.35
CA ASN A 25 -7.22 12.32 -5.87
C ASN A 25 -6.29 11.10 -5.83
N TYR A 26 -5.98 10.62 -4.62
CA TYR A 26 -5.04 9.52 -4.45
C TYR A 26 -5.57 8.20 -5.02
N ALA A 27 -6.84 7.88 -4.76
CA ALA A 27 -7.46 6.66 -5.26
C ALA A 27 -7.44 6.62 -6.79
N GLY A 28 -7.90 7.69 -7.45
CA GLY A 28 -7.88 7.76 -8.92
C GLY A 28 -6.47 7.67 -9.50
N THR A 29 -5.49 8.29 -8.83
CA THR A 29 -4.07 8.18 -9.23
C THR A 29 -3.57 6.76 -9.10
N ALA A 30 -3.79 6.11 -7.97
CA ALA A 30 -3.34 4.74 -7.74
C ALA A 30 -4.02 3.74 -8.69
N PHE A 31 -5.33 3.91 -8.97
CA PHE A 31 -6.03 3.13 -10.00
C PHE A 31 -5.38 3.28 -11.38
N ALA A 32 -5.11 4.50 -11.83
CA ALA A 32 -4.45 4.72 -13.12
C ALA A 32 -3.03 4.10 -13.19
N LEU A 33 -2.29 4.11 -12.07
CA LEU A 33 -0.99 3.45 -11.98
C LEU A 33 -1.11 1.93 -12.06
N MET A 34 -2.13 1.32 -11.43
CA MET A 34 -2.41 -0.11 -11.54
C MET A 34 -2.84 -0.50 -12.96
N ASP A 35 -3.69 0.30 -13.60
CA ASP A 35 -4.15 0.07 -14.98
C ASP A 35 -2.97 0.09 -15.97
N LYS A 36 -1.91 0.85 -15.66
CA LYS A 36 -0.65 0.83 -16.41
C LYS A 36 0.22 -0.38 -16.07
N MET A 37 0.30 -0.75 -14.78
CA MET A 37 1.18 -1.81 -14.27
C MET A 37 0.74 -3.21 -14.73
N TRP A 38 -0.54 -3.55 -14.56
CA TRP A 38 -1.02 -4.92 -14.80
C TRP A 38 -0.82 -5.41 -16.24
N PRO A 39 -1.03 -4.59 -17.29
CA PRO A 39 -0.68 -4.97 -18.65
C PRO A 39 0.81 -5.31 -18.84
N VAL A 40 1.72 -4.57 -18.20
CA VAL A 40 3.17 -4.83 -18.28
C VAL A 40 3.51 -6.17 -17.64
N ILE A 41 2.99 -6.42 -16.43
CA ILE A 41 3.16 -7.68 -15.70
C ILE A 41 2.68 -8.86 -16.56
N LYS A 42 1.47 -8.74 -17.12
CA LYS A 42 0.85 -9.79 -17.94
C LYS A 42 1.64 -10.03 -19.23
N LEU A 43 2.00 -8.96 -19.95
CA LEU A 43 2.72 -9.05 -21.23
C LEU A 43 4.09 -9.71 -21.07
N LYS A 44 4.80 -9.39 -19.99
CA LYS A 44 6.13 -9.93 -19.72
C LYS A 44 6.12 -11.25 -18.94
N GLY A 45 4.94 -11.75 -18.55
CA GLY A 45 4.81 -12.99 -17.79
C GLY A 45 5.54 -12.96 -16.43
N LEU A 46 5.58 -11.79 -15.77
CA LEU A 46 6.29 -11.64 -14.50
C LEU A 46 5.51 -12.35 -13.38
N LYS A 47 6.18 -13.23 -12.64
CA LYS A 47 5.57 -13.87 -11.47
C LYS A 47 5.45 -12.90 -10.30
N HIS A 48 4.32 -12.93 -9.62
CA HIS A 48 3.98 -11.99 -8.57
C HIS A 48 3.11 -12.62 -7.48
N LYS A 49 3.15 -12.05 -6.29
CA LYS A 49 2.28 -12.49 -5.17
C LYS A 49 0.81 -12.11 -5.35
N GLY A 50 0.50 -11.23 -6.30
CA GLY A 50 -0.88 -10.92 -6.71
C GLY A 50 -1.64 -9.94 -5.80
N LEU A 51 -0.97 -9.35 -4.80
CA LEU A 51 -1.56 -8.34 -3.93
C LEU A 51 -1.16 -6.94 -4.42
N ASN A 52 -2.14 -6.05 -4.55
CA ASN A 52 -1.85 -4.64 -4.84
C ASN A 52 -1.33 -3.97 -3.57
N ILE A 53 -0.26 -3.20 -3.70
CA ILE A 53 0.35 -2.43 -2.63
C ILE A 53 0.38 -0.98 -3.05
N TRP A 54 -0.30 -0.13 -2.29
CA TRP A 54 -0.28 1.31 -2.47
C TRP A 54 0.56 1.94 -1.37
N VAL A 55 1.49 2.80 -1.77
CA VAL A 55 2.37 3.54 -0.86
C VAL A 55 2.13 5.02 -1.07
N TYR A 56 1.66 5.68 -0.02
CA TYR A 56 1.46 7.12 0.03
C TYR A 56 2.69 7.77 0.68
N GLU A 57 3.24 8.78 0.02
CA GLU A 57 4.49 9.43 0.38
C GLU A 57 4.33 10.96 0.47
N ALA A 58 5.41 11.67 0.81
CA ALA A 58 5.41 13.12 0.84
C ALA A 58 5.16 13.72 -0.55
N ASN A 59 4.77 15.01 -0.59
CA ASN A 59 4.52 15.75 -1.82
C ASN A 59 3.44 15.12 -2.71
N GLU A 60 2.42 14.52 -2.09
CA GLU A 60 1.29 13.88 -2.78
C GLU A 60 1.71 12.72 -3.70
N LYS A 61 2.91 12.17 -3.49
CA LYS A 61 3.40 11.06 -4.29
C LYS A 61 2.71 9.76 -3.86
N VAL A 62 2.29 8.99 -4.85
CA VAL A 62 1.69 7.67 -4.70
C VAL A 62 2.50 6.70 -5.53
N PHE A 63 2.74 5.51 -5.00
CA PHE A 63 3.27 4.38 -5.73
C PHE A 63 2.28 3.23 -5.65
N ALA A 64 1.90 2.67 -6.80
CA ALA A 64 1.08 1.47 -6.86
C ALA A 64 1.91 0.35 -7.49
N GLY A 65 1.96 -0.80 -6.81
CA GLY A 65 2.84 -1.88 -7.19
C GLY A 65 2.42 -3.25 -6.65
N VAL A 66 3.21 -4.26 -6.96
CA VAL A 66 3.11 -5.62 -6.41
C VAL A 66 4.49 -6.13 -5.99
N GLU A 67 4.53 -7.14 -5.14
CA GLU A 67 5.76 -7.93 -4.95
C GLU A 67 5.89 -8.96 -6.08
N LEU A 68 7.04 -8.97 -6.74
CA LEU A 68 7.41 -10.03 -7.68
C LEU A 68 8.00 -11.23 -6.93
N GLU A 69 7.79 -12.44 -7.45
CA GLU A 69 8.36 -13.66 -6.84
C GLU A 69 9.83 -13.83 -7.19
N ASP A 70 10.18 -13.50 -8.43
CA ASP A 70 11.53 -13.61 -8.94
C ASP A 70 12.26 -12.25 -8.79
N PRO A 71 13.56 -12.24 -8.47
CA PRO A 71 14.34 -11.03 -8.44
C PRO A 71 14.38 -10.38 -9.83
N VAL A 72 14.29 -9.05 -9.85
CA VAL A 72 14.31 -8.26 -11.09
C VAL A 72 15.73 -8.27 -11.65
N THR A 73 15.99 -9.22 -12.55
CA THR A 73 17.31 -9.44 -13.17
C THR A 73 17.43 -8.81 -14.56
N SER A 74 16.33 -8.25 -15.09
CA SER A 74 16.25 -7.62 -16.41
C SER A 74 15.31 -6.41 -16.38
N ASP A 75 15.32 -5.61 -17.44
CA ASP A 75 14.43 -4.46 -17.57
C ASP A 75 12.96 -4.92 -17.70
N THR A 76 12.24 -4.87 -16.58
CA THR A 76 10.81 -5.19 -16.51
C THR A 76 9.94 -4.04 -17.05
N GLY A 77 10.49 -2.85 -17.26
CA GLY A 77 9.72 -1.63 -17.53
C GLY A 77 8.91 -1.13 -16.32
N LEU A 78 9.13 -1.71 -15.14
CA LEU A 78 8.51 -1.31 -13.87
C LEU A 78 9.55 -0.60 -12.99
N GLU A 79 9.13 0.46 -12.31
CA GLU A 79 9.91 1.08 -11.25
C GLU A 79 10.07 0.11 -10.08
N GLN A 80 11.26 0.10 -9.46
CA GLN A 80 11.53 -0.64 -8.23
C GLN A 80 11.48 0.30 -7.03
N LYS A 81 10.76 -0.10 -5.98
CA LYS A 81 10.72 0.62 -4.71
C LYS A 81 10.97 -0.33 -3.55
N THR A 82 11.92 0.05 -2.69
CA THR A 82 12.12 -0.58 -1.40
C THR A 82 11.54 0.32 -0.31
N VAL A 83 10.63 -0.23 0.51
CA VAL A 83 10.11 0.44 1.71
C VAL A 83 10.69 -0.26 2.94
N LEU A 84 11.29 0.53 3.84
CA LEU A 84 11.89 0.04 5.09
C LEU A 84 11.23 0.76 6.27
N LEU A 85 10.52 0.02 7.13
CA LEU A 85 9.96 0.54 8.37
C LEU A 85 10.62 -0.15 9.56
N ALA A 86 11.17 0.62 10.50
CA ALA A 86 11.75 0.09 11.73
C ALA A 86 10.70 -0.15 12.83
N LYS A 87 9.69 0.73 12.86
CA LYS A 87 8.58 0.73 13.80
C LYS A 87 7.34 1.20 13.05
N TYR A 88 6.24 0.47 13.19
CA TYR A 88 5.01 0.78 12.46
C TYR A 88 3.77 0.33 13.23
N ALA A 89 2.67 1.01 12.96
CA ALA A 89 1.35 0.62 13.39
C ALA A 89 0.70 -0.23 12.29
N TYR A 90 0.01 -1.29 12.69
CA TYR A 90 -0.66 -2.23 11.81
C TYR A 90 -2.14 -2.34 12.18
N TYR A 91 -3.00 -2.37 11.16
CA TYR A 91 -4.40 -2.70 11.30
C TYR A 91 -4.92 -3.43 10.07
N LYS A 92 -5.63 -4.54 10.28
CA LYS A 92 -6.36 -5.23 9.21
C LYS A 92 -7.82 -4.78 9.17
N HIS A 93 -8.22 -4.16 8.06
CA HIS A 93 -9.62 -3.89 7.74
C HIS A 93 -10.21 -5.09 7.00
N ILE A 94 -11.42 -5.47 7.39
CA ILE A 94 -12.25 -6.44 6.67
C ILE A 94 -13.59 -5.76 6.35
N GLY A 95 -13.92 -5.69 5.06
CA GLY A 95 -15.12 -5.07 4.53
C GLY A 95 -14.85 -4.11 3.37
N PRO A 96 -15.86 -3.32 2.94
CA PRO A 96 -15.78 -2.55 1.69
C PRO A 96 -14.68 -1.50 1.69
N TYR A 97 -14.06 -1.32 0.52
CA TYR A 97 -12.99 -0.34 0.30
C TYR A 97 -13.45 1.11 0.48
N SER A 98 -14.74 1.39 0.30
CA SER A 98 -15.33 2.72 0.55
C SER A 98 -15.12 3.21 1.98
N ARG A 99 -14.81 2.32 2.93
CA ARG A 99 -14.54 2.65 4.33
C ARG A 99 -13.05 2.89 4.63
N LEU A 100 -12.13 2.60 3.71
CA LEU A 100 -10.68 2.67 3.97
C LEU A 100 -10.23 4.06 4.40
N LYS A 101 -10.68 5.12 3.70
CA LYS A 101 -10.38 6.50 4.09
C LYS A 101 -10.75 6.76 5.55
N GLN A 102 -11.98 6.40 5.95
CA GLN A 102 -12.44 6.57 7.33
C GLN A 102 -11.60 5.74 8.32
N LYS A 103 -11.20 4.51 7.94
CA LYS A 103 -10.35 3.65 8.78
C LYS A 103 -8.94 4.22 8.94
N GLY A 104 -8.34 4.75 7.89
CA GLY A 104 -7.07 5.47 7.96
C GLY A 104 -7.16 6.71 8.86
N ASP A 105 -8.19 7.54 8.68
CA ASP A 105 -8.43 8.72 9.52
C ASP A 105 -8.57 8.31 11.02
N ASN A 106 -9.29 7.23 11.30
CA ASN A 106 -9.42 6.69 12.65
C ASN A 106 -8.09 6.16 13.21
N MET A 107 -7.28 5.47 12.39
CA MET A 107 -5.96 4.97 12.79
C MET A 107 -5.05 6.12 13.23
N HIS A 108 -5.01 7.20 12.44
CA HIS A 108 -4.26 8.40 12.78
C HIS A 108 -4.66 8.98 14.14
N ASN A 109 -5.97 9.07 14.40
CA ASN A 109 -6.50 9.61 15.65
C ASN A 109 -6.16 8.73 16.85
N GLU A 110 -6.30 7.41 16.73
CA GLU A 110 -5.96 6.48 17.81
C GLU A 110 -4.46 6.47 18.11
N LEU A 111 -3.60 6.52 17.09
CA LEU A 111 -2.14 6.62 17.29
C LEU A 111 -1.75 7.89 18.05
N ARG A 112 -2.37 9.03 17.72
CA ARG A 112 -2.13 10.29 18.45
C ARG A 112 -2.57 10.19 19.92
N LYS A 113 -3.68 9.51 20.21
CA LYS A 113 -4.13 9.26 21.61
C LYS A 113 -3.16 8.38 22.39
N MET A 114 -2.46 7.47 21.70
CA MET A 114 -1.39 6.64 22.27
C MET A 114 -0.07 7.40 22.45
N GLY A 115 -0.01 8.69 22.09
CA GLY A 115 1.23 9.49 22.12
C GLY A 115 2.20 9.17 20.99
N LEU A 116 1.79 8.40 19.98
CA LEU A 116 2.59 8.06 18.81
C LEU A 116 2.36 9.07 17.69
N LYS A 117 3.41 9.38 16.93
CA LYS A 117 3.31 10.28 15.79
C LYS A 117 3.31 9.46 14.49
N PRO A 118 2.15 9.29 13.82
CA PRO A 118 2.14 8.68 12.50
C PRO A 118 2.87 9.58 11.50
N VAL A 119 3.78 8.97 10.74
CA VAL A 119 4.60 9.59 9.70
C VAL A 119 4.46 8.82 8.39
N LEU A 120 5.00 9.38 7.32
CA LEU A 120 5.03 8.70 6.02
C LEU A 120 6.22 7.73 5.95
N PRO A 121 6.11 6.64 5.15
CA PRO A 121 4.98 6.33 4.28
C PRO A 121 3.78 5.70 5.01
N TYR A 122 2.60 5.90 4.42
CA TYR A 122 1.39 5.13 4.72
C TYR A 122 1.19 4.08 3.62
N ILE A 123 0.91 2.84 3.99
CA ILE A 123 0.83 1.71 3.07
C ILE A 123 -0.51 1.02 3.22
N GLU A 124 -1.12 0.68 2.08
CA GLU A 124 -2.29 -0.17 1.97
C GLU A 124 -1.92 -1.43 1.17
N ILE A 125 -2.14 -2.61 1.74
CA ILE A 125 -1.97 -3.90 1.05
C ILE A 125 -3.36 -4.52 0.87
N TYR A 126 -3.77 -4.68 -0.37
CA TYR A 126 -5.09 -5.20 -0.73
C TYR A 126 -5.01 -6.73 -0.85
N GLY A 127 -5.84 -7.42 -0.05
CA GLY A 127 -6.00 -8.87 -0.13
C GLY A 127 -6.58 -9.33 -1.48
N HIS A 128 -6.75 -10.64 -1.64
CA HIS A 128 -7.37 -11.18 -2.84
C HIS A 128 -8.78 -10.63 -3.04
N TRP A 129 -9.06 -10.19 -4.27
CA TRP A 129 -10.35 -9.64 -4.62
C TRP A 129 -11.46 -10.70 -4.52
N THR A 130 -12.63 -10.26 -4.08
CA THR A 130 -13.86 -11.05 -4.07
C THR A 130 -15.05 -10.12 -4.30
N SER A 131 -16.13 -10.65 -4.89
CA SER A 131 -17.36 -9.90 -5.10
C SER A 131 -18.14 -9.64 -3.80
N ASP A 132 -17.87 -10.42 -2.76
CA ASP A 132 -18.44 -10.20 -1.43
C ASP A 132 -17.64 -9.12 -0.69
N GLU A 133 -18.11 -7.89 -0.75
CA GLU A 133 -17.43 -6.74 -0.14
C GLU A 133 -17.21 -6.90 1.37
N THR A 134 -18.00 -7.74 2.06
CA THR A 134 -17.83 -7.99 3.50
C THR A 134 -16.58 -8.81 3.82
N LYS A 135 -15.97 -9.44 2.81
CA LYS A 135 -14.78 -10.29 2.91
C LYS A 135 -13.53 -9.64 2.33
N LEU A 136 -13.63 -8.44 1.76
CA LEU A 136 -12.47 -7.73 1.24
C LEU A 136 -11.52 -7.40 2.39
N GLU A 137 -10.26 -7.79 2.26
CA GLU A 137 -9.23 -7.51 3.25
C GLU A 137 -8.32 -6.37 2.76
N THR A 138 -7.95 -5.49 3.69
CA THR A 138 -6.92 -4.48 3.44
C THR A 138 -6.10 -4.27 4.68
N GLU A 139 -4.79 -4.43 4.57
CA GLU A 139 -3.85 -4.13 5.64
C GLU A 139 -3.43 -2.67 5.54
N LEU A 140 -3.60 -1.93 6.65
CA LEU A 140 -3.21 -0.55 6.81
C LEU A 140 -1.94 -0.51 7.65
N ILE A 141 -0.86 0.04 7.11
CA ILE A 141 0.45 0.12 7.77
C ILE A 141 0.91 1.57 7.78
N MET A 142 1.03 2.17 8.96
CA MET A 142 1.53 3.54 9.13
C MET A 142 2.89 3.50 9.82
N ALA A 143 3.89 4.14 9.22
CA ALA A 143 5.14 4.41 9.93
C ALA A 143 4.84 5.28 11.17
N VAL A 144 5.55 5.03 12.27
CA VAL A 144 5.38 5.81 13.51
C VAL A 144 6.74 6.15 14.11
N ASP A 145 6.89 7.40 14.55
CA ASP A 145 7.95 7.84 15.46
C ASP A 145 7.49 7.66 16.92
#